data_AF-A0A942C2U6-F1
#
_entry.id   AF-A0A942C2U6-F1
#
_cell.length_a   1.000
_cell.length_b   1.000
_cell.length_c   1.000
_cell.angle_alpha   90.00
_cell.angle_beta   90.00
_cell.angle_gamma   90.00
#
_symmetry.space_group_name_H-M   'P 1'
#
loop_
_entity.id
_entity.type
_entity.pdbx_description
1 polymer ?
#
loop_
_entity_poly.entity_id
_entity_poly.type
_entity_poly.pdbx_seq_one_letter_code
_entity_poly.pdbx_strand_id
1 'polypeptide(L)'
;MSAILIVLVLLLFAVALATFLRNRSVSTEYLPYPSPGVPQISSRSLPPSLFDPPSAQALADDKREQLRANLLTRVDLGDYAVLDETKADPSLYNEMLNALLARGHDVREIATYILRNAELRANTQFAQAFIKVWDQTPTRNDLASMLHLAALSDNADVYWLAVEVAKQAWDEGRLAYVTPKELAAAIEVEYWLLSADARESGAGFVLKRYVANVRRGLNTA
;
A
#
# COMPACT_ATOMS: atom_id res chain seq x y z
N MET A 1 -20.04 -38.07 15.55
CA MET A 1 -19.10 -36.99 15.16
C MET A 1 -19.80 -35.64 14.99
N SER A 2 -21.05 -35.59 14.50
CA SER A 2 -21.79 -34.34 14.27
C SER A 2 -22.11 -33.53 15.55
N ALA A 3 -22.33 -34.19 16.70
CA ALA A 3 -22.64 -33.50 17.96
C ALA A 3 -21.45 -32.66 18.49
N ILE A 4 -20.22 -33.13 18.31
CA ILE A 4 -19.01 -32.41 18.75
C ILE A 4 -18.82 -31.14 17.92
N LEU A 5 -19.11 -31.21 16.62
CA LEU A 5 -18.97 -30.09 15.70
C LEU A 5 -19.99 -28.98 16.02
N ILE A 6 -21.23 -29.36 16.39
CA ILE A 6 -22.27 -28.41 16.83
C ILE A 6 -21.88 -27.70 18.13
N VAL A 7 -21.34 -28.44 19.11
CA VAL A 7 -20.89 -27.84 20.38
C VAL A 7 -19.74 -26.86 20.16
N LEU A 8 -18.81 -27.17 19.26
CA LEU A 8 -17.65 -26.32 18.98
C LEU A 8 -18.04 -25.02 18.27
N VAL A 9 -19.02 -25.07 17.36
CA VAL A 9 -19.60 -23.88 16.70
C VAL A 9 -20.34 -23.00 17.70
N LEU A 10 -21.12 -23.58 18.62
CA LEU A 10 -21.82 -22.83 19.67
C LEU A 10 -20.84 -22.15 20.62
N LEU A 11 -19.71 -22.79 20.94
CA LEU A 11 -18.67 -22.23 21.80
C LEU A 11 -17.98 -21.02 21.13
N LEU A 12 -17.65 -21.13 19.85
CA LEU A 12 -17.08 -20.01 19.09
C LEU A 12 -18.05 -18.84 18.97
N PHE A 13 -19.34 -19.13 18.76
CA PHE A 13 -20.38 -18.10 18.71
C PHE A 13 -20.56 -17.40 20.07
N ALA A 14 -20.53 -18.14 21.18
CA ALA A 14 -20.61 -17.58 22.52
C ALA A 14 -19.41 -16.67 22.85
N VAL A 15 -18.19 -17.06 22.43
CA VAL A 15 -16.98 -16.25 22.61
C VAL A 15 -17.05 -14.96 21.77
N ALA A 16 -17.47 -15.05 20.50
CA ALA A 16 -17.64 -13.88 19.64
C ALA A 16 -18.73 -12.93 20.16
N LEU A 17 -19.83 -13.47 20.71
CA LEU A 17 -20.90 -12.67 21.29
C LEU A 17 -20.45 -11.98 22.60
N ALA A 18 -19.67 -12.66 23.43
CA ALA A 18 -19.12 -12.09 24.66
C ALA A 18 -18.13 -10.95 24.39
N THR A 19 -17.27 -11.09 23.38
CA THR A 19 -16.35 -10.01 22.98
C THR A 19 -17.09 -8.84 22.33
N PHE A 20 -18.10 -9.11 21.50
CA PHE A 20 -18.93 -8.07 20.88
C PHE A 20 -19.74 -7.26 21.90
N LEU A 21 -20.33 -7.92 22.92
CA LEU A 21 -21.05 -7.23 23.99
C LEU A 21 -20.12 -6.46 24.92
N ARG A 22 -18.89 -6.95 25.17
CA ARG A 22 -17.90 -6.23 25.98
C ARG A 22 -17.38 -4.97 25.29
N ASN A 23 -17.34 -4.93 23.96
CA ASN A 23 -16.94 -3.75 23.18
C ASN A 23 -18.08 -2.74 22.94
N ARG A 24 -19.32 -3.07 23.31
CA ARG A 24 -20.37 -2.05 23.45
C ARG A 24 -20.25 -1.40 24.81
N SER A 25 -19.28 -0.49 24.95
CA SER A 25 -19.33 0.54 25.98
C SER A 25 -20.62 1.32 25.76
N VAL A 26 -21.56 1.11 26.67
CA VAL A 26 -22.76 1.93 26.84
C VAL A 26 -22.27 3.35 27.07
N SER A 27 -22.46 4.23 26.09
CA SER A 27 -22.47 5.67 26.33
C SER A 27 -23.67 5.93 27.24
N THR A 28 -23.44 5.83 28.55
CA THR A 28 -24.39 6.30 29.55
C THR A 28 -24.42 7.82 29.40
N GLU A 29 -25.37 8.29 28.61
CA GLU A 29 -25.72 9.70 28.49
C GLU A 29 -26.27 10.14 29.85
N TYR A 30 -25.35 10.52 30.74
CA TYR A 30 -25.66 11.23 31.97
C TYR A 30 -26.19 12.60 31.57
N LEU A 31 -27.51 12.75 31.55
CA LEU A 31 -28.13 14.07 31.56
C LEU A 31 -27.73 14.77 32.87
N PRO A 32 -27.00 15.90 32.83
CA PRO A 32 -26.74 16.68 34.03
C PRO A 32 -28.04 17.34 34.48
N TYR A 33 -28.32 17.27 35.78
CA TYR A 33 -29.30 18.15 36.41
C TYR A 33 -28.98 19.62 36.07
N PRO A 34 -29.98 20.46 35.80
CA PRO A 34 -29.74 21.89 35.59
C PRO A 34 -29.34 22.53 36.92
N SER A 35 -28.05 22.77 37.12
CA SER A 35 -27.59 23.72 38.15
C SER A 35 -27.94 25.14 37.72
N PRO A 36 -28.44 25.99 38.63
CA PRO A 36 -28.81 27.35 38.29
C PRO A 36 -27.56 28.22 38.10
N GLY A 37 -27.44 28.81 36.91
CA GLY A 37 -26.91 30.16 36.69
C GLY A 37 -25.47 30.44 37.06
N VAL A 38 -24.52 30.05 36.20
CA VAL A 38 -23.28 30.82 35.99
C VAL A 38 -23.07 30.94 34.48
N PRO A 39 -22.89 32.14 33.91
CA PRO A 39 -22.70 32.30 32.47
C PRO A 39 -21.40 31.59 32.05
N GLN A 40 -21.54 30.46 31.35
CA GLN A 40 -20.43 29.84 30.65
C GLN A 40 -20.09 30.69 29.44
N ILE A 41 -19.11 31.57 29.62
CA ILE A 41 -18.35 32.15 28.53
C ILE A 41 -17.74 30.96 27.80
N SER A 42 -18.25 30.69 26.61
CA SER A 42 -17.73 29.67 25.72
C SER A 42 -16.22 29.80 25.68
N SER A 43 -15.49 28.75 26.06
CA SER A 43 -14.07 28.57 25.79
C SER A 43 -13.90 28.39 24.27
N ARG A 44 -14.12 29.49 23.55
CA ARG A 44 -13.48 29.75 22.26
C ARG A 44 -11.99 29.62 22.55
N SER A 45 -11.35 28.61 21.97
CA SER A 45 -9.91 28.55 21.83
C SER A 45 -9.43 29.91 21.33
N LEU A 46 -8.87 30.73 22.24
CA LEU A 46 -8.21 31.95 21.83
C LEU A 46 -7.04 31.55 20.92
N PRO A 47 -6.82 32.27 19.80
CA PRO A 47 -5.61 32.06 19.01
C PRO A 47 -4.39 32.22 19.93
N PRO A 48 -3.37 31.36 19.78
CA PRO A 48 -2.18 31.40 20.63
C PRO A 48 -1.57 32.81 20.61
N SER A 49 -1.27 33.35 21.79
CA SER A 49 -0.63 34.65 21.92
C SER A 49 0.77 34.60 21.30
N LEU A 50 1.17 35.66 20.59
CA LEU A 50 2.48 35.76 19.94
C LEU A 50 3.66 35.70 20.93
N PHE A 51 3.39 35.84 22.23
CA PHE A 51 4.39 35.87 23.30
C PHE A 51 4.35 34.63 24.20
N ASP A 52 3.42 33.69 23.97
CA ASP A 52 3.41 32.44 24.70
C ASP A 52 4.55 31.54 24.19
N PRO A 53 5.28 30.83 25.08
CA PRO A 53 6.27 29.86 24.63
C PRO A 53 5.59 28.81 23.74
N PRO A 54 6.24 28.37 22.65
CA PRO A 54 5.65 27.41 21.74
C PRO A 54 5.30 26.14 22.50
N SER A 55 4.08 25.63 22.26
CA SER A 55 3.63 24.39 22.88
C SER A 55 4.54 23.23 22.45
N ALA A 56 4.61 22.18 23.27
CA ALA A 56 5.37 20.98 22.92
C ALA A 56 4.92 20.39 21.57
N GLN A 57 3.62 20.51 21.25
CA GLN A 57 3.05 20.11 19.96
C GLN A 57 3.58 20.98 18.81
N ALA A 58 3.57 22.31 18.97
CA ALA A 58 4.10 23.22 17.95
C ALA A 58 5.59 23.00 17.67
N LEU A 59 6.39 22.71 18.72
CA LEU A 59 7.81 22.36 18.57
C LEU A 59 8.01 21.01 17.86
N ALA A 60 7.13 20.03 18.09
CA ALA A 60 7.20 18.74 17.41
C ALA A 60 6.81 18.87 15.92
N ASP A 61 5.81 19.69 15.62
CA ASP A 61 5.37 19.93 14.24
C ASP A 61 6.42 20.72 13.45
N ASP A 62 7.05 21.75 14.05
CA ASP A 62 8.16 22.47 13.44
C ASP A 62 9.36 21.55 13.14
N LYS A 63 9.72 20.67 14.08
CA LYS A 63 10.78 19.66 13.83
C LYS A 63 10.42 18.70 12.70
N ARG A 64 9.15 18.27 12.62
CA ARG A 64 8.69 17.38 11.55
C ARG A 64 8.77 18.08 10.19
N GLU A 65 8.37 19.35 10.13
CA GLU A 65 8.45 20.14 8.90
C GLU A 65 9.90 20.40 8.48
N GLN A 66 10.80 20.70 9.43
CA GLN A 66 12.23 20.83 9.14
C GLN A 66 12.85 19.52 8.62
N LEU A 67 12.50 18.38 9.22
CA LEU A 67 12.94 17.07 8.73
C LEU A 67 12.44 16.82 7.30
N ARG A 68 11.15 17.07 7.05
CA ARG A 68 10.54 16.95 5.73
C ARG A 68 11.23 17.83 4.69
N ALA A 69 11.51 19.09 5.01
CA ALA A 69 12.21 20.01 4.12
C ALA A 69 13.65 19.55 3.81
N ASN A 70 14.35 18.99 4.79
CA ASN A 70 15.68 18.41 4.58
C ASN A 70 15.62 17.20 3.63
N LEU A 71 14.69 16.29 3.85
CA LEU A 71 14.49 15.12 2.98
C LEU A 71 14.13 15.54 1.55
N LEU A 72 13.26 16.53 1.37
CA LEU A 72 12.92 17.05 0.05
C LEU A 72 14.12 17.66 -0.66
N THR A 73 15.01 18.34 0.06
CA THR A 73 16.26 18.88 -0.50
C THR A 73 17.19 17.75 -0.95
N ARG A 74 17.25 16.64 -0.21
CA ARG A 74 18.05 15.46 -0.60
C ARG A 74 17.44 14.74 -1.80
N VAL A 75 16.11 14.69 -1.88
CA VAL A 75 15.42 14.21 -3.08
C VAL A 75 15.78 15.07 -4.30
N ASP A 76 15.88 16.40 -4.17
CA ASP A 76 16.36 17.28 -5.27
C ASP A 76 17.77 16.89 -5.76
N LEU A 77 18.60 16.34 -4.88
CA LEU A 77 19.95 15.88 -5.20
C LEU A 77 19.99 14.44 -5.74
N GLY A 78 18.84 13.77 -5.87
CA GLY A 78 18.75 12.38 -6.31
C GLY A 78 19.19 11.35 -5.27
N ASP A 79 19.14 11.69 -3.98
CA ASP A 79 19.48 10.76 -2.91
C ASP A 79 18.32 9.79 -2.63
N TYR A 80 18.49 8.53 -3.04
CA TYR A 80 17.49 7.48 -2.82
C TYR A 80 17.45 6.96 -1.37
N ALA A 81 18.46 7.24 -0.54
CA ALA A 81 18.51 6.76 0.86
C ALA A 81 17.41 7.37 1.73
N VAL A 82 16.81 8.49 1.29
CA VAL A 82 15.63 9.09 1.91
C VAL A 82 14.44 8.12 1.99
N LEU A 83 14.37 7.12 1.10
CA LEU A 83 13.32 6.10 1.13
C LEU A 83 13.48 5.15 2.32
N ASP A 84 14.71 4.80 2.70
CA ASP A 84 14.97 3.96 3.87
C ASP A 84 14.71 4.69 5.18
N GLU A 85 15.02 5.98 5.23
CA GLU A 85 14.78 6.83 6.40
C GLU A 85 13.29 7.05 6.67
N THR A 86 12.46 6.98 5.63
CA THR A 86 11.03 7.26 5.70
C THR A 86 10.15 6.02 5.73
N LYS A 87 10.71 4.81 5.59
CA LYS A 87 9.94 3.55 5.52
C LYS A 87 9.01 3.28 6.72
N ALA A 88 9.32 3.85 7.89
CA ALA A 88 8.50 3.72 9.10
C ALA A 88 7.24 4.60 9.07
N ASP A 89 7.20 5.64 8.24
CA ASP A 89 6.06 6.53 8.03
C ASP A 89 5.57 6.40 6.58
N PRO A 90 4.53 5.58 6.33
CA PRO A 90 4.01 5.35 4.98
C PRO A 90 3.57 6.64 4.25
N SER A 91 3.12 7.66 4.98
CA SER A 91 2.71 8.92 4.36
C SER A 91 3.91 9.68 3.84
N LEU A 92 4.94 9.83 4.67
CA LEU A 92 6.17 10.52 4.31
C LEU A 92 6.96 9.74 3.25
N TYR A 93 7.00 8.42 3.35
CA TYR A 93 7.59 7.53 2.34
C TYR A 93 6.97 7.76 0.96
N ASN A 94 5.64 7.72 0.88
CA ASN A 94 4.93 7.92 -0.37
C ASN A 94 5.15 9.32 -0.95
N GLU A 95 5.23 10.33 -0.08
CA GLU A 95 5.57 11.68 -0.49
C GLU A 95 6.97 11.74 -1.12
N MET A 96 7.99 11.17 -0.47
CA MET A 96 9.37 11.18 -0.99
C MET A 96 9.49 10.41 -2.30
N LEU A 97 8.84 9.24 -2.40
CA LEU A 97 8.82 8.44 -3.64
C LEU A 97 8.14 9.19 -4.79
N ASN A 98 7.02 9.87 -4.52
CA ASN A 98 6.34 10.69 -5.52
C ASN A 98 7.16 11.93 -5.90
N ALA A 99 7.89 12.52 -4.95
CA ALA A 99 8.75 13.65 -5.20
C ALA A 99 9.95 13.26 -6.09
N LEU A 100 10.55 12.08 -5.89
CA LEU A 100 11.59 11.53 -6.78
C LEU A 100 11.07 11.38 -8.21
N LEU A 101 9.85 10.85 -8.37
CA LEU A 101 9.21 10.71 -9.69
C LEU A 101 8.93 12.08 -10.35
N ALA A 102 8.37 13.02 -9.59
CA ALA A 102 7.97 14.32 -10.11
C ALA A 102 9.17 15.17 -10.60
N ARG A 103 10.34 14.98 -9.99
CA ARG A 103 11.59 15.66 -10.36
C ARG A 103 12.29 15.06 -11.58
N GLY A 104 11.73 13.98 -12.15
CA GLY A 104 12.24 13.38 -13.38
C GLY A 104 13.46 12.50 -13.19
N HIS A 105 13.71 12.01 -11.97
CA HIS A 105 14.70 10.96 -11.75
C HIS A 105 14.33 9.71 -12.54
N ASP A 106 15.34 8.94 -12.96
CA ASP A 106 15.10 7.74 -13.77
C ASP A 106 14.33 6.69 -12.96
N VAL A 107 13.13 6.39 -13.44
CA VAL A 107 12.23 5.37 -12.87
C VAL A 107 12.93 4.01 -12.75
N ARG A 108 13.86 3.68 -13.66
CA ARG A 108 14.65 2.43 -13.61
C ARG A 108 15.69 2.43 -12.48
N GLU A 109 16.29 3.57 -12.17
CA GLU A 109 17.24 3.68 -11.06
C GLU A 109 16.51 3.54 -9.72
N ILE A 110 15.38 4.23 -9.56
CA ILE A 110 14.53 4.11 -8.36
C ILE A 110 14.04 2.66 -8.21
N ALA A 111 13.61 2.02 -9.31
CA ALA A 111 13.20 0.62 -9.30
C ALA A 111 14.34 -0.29 -8.84
N THR A 112 15.53 -0.09 -9.38
CA THR A 112 16.73 -0.85 -8.98
C THR A 112 17.03 -0.67 -7.49
N TYR A 113 16.86 0.56 -6.97
CA TYR A 113 17.02 0.84 -5.55
C TYR A 113 16.00 0.10 -4.68
N ILE A 114 14.71 0.16 -5.04
CA ILE A 114 13.64 -0.53 -4.32
C ILE A 114 13.87 -2.05 -4.34
N LEU A 115 14.18 -2.62 -5.51
CA LEU A 115 14.41 -4.07 -5.66
C LEU A 115 15.62 -4.59 -4.88
N ARG A 116 16.60 -3.74 -4.56
CA ARG A 116 17.76 -4.10 -3.73
C ARG A 116 17.45 -4.06 -2.23
N ASN A 117 16.38 -3.37 -1.83
CA ASN A 117 16.01 -3.19 -0.44
C ASN A 117 14.65 -3.87 -0.18
N ALA A 118 14.68 -5.12 0.28
CA ALA A 118 13.49 -5.98 0.43
C ALA A 118 12.39 -5.44 1.37
N GLU A 119 12.71 -4.44 2.20
CA GLU A 119 11.74 -3.79 3.09
C GLU A 119 10.97 -2.64 2.42
N LEU A 120 11.46 -2.15 1.28
CA LEU A 120 10.83 -1.05 0.56
C LEU A 120 9.66 -1.55 -0.28
N ARG A 121 8.57 -0.78 -0.26
CA ARG A 121 7.36 -1.05 -1.03
C ARG A 121 7.28 -0.07 -2.18
N ALA A 122 6.83 -0.52 -3.35
CA ALA A 122 6.41 0.42 -4.38
C ALA A 122 5.11 1.10 -3.94
N ASN A 123 4.83 2.30 -4.44
CA ASN A 123 3.48 2.86 -4.38
C ASN A 123 2.80 2.74 -5.74
N THR A 124 1.49 2.97 -5.78
CA THR A 124 0.68 2.85 -7.01
C THR A 124 1.22 3.72 -8.16
N GLN A 125 1.57 4.98 -7.88
CA GLN A 125 2.03 5.92 -8.89
C GLN A 125 3.39 5.49 -9.48
N PHE A 126 4.31 5.03 -8.63
CA PHE A 126 5.61 4.51 -9.02
C PHE A 126 5.47 3.26 -9.89
N ALA A 127 4.68 2.28 -9.44
CA ALA A 127 4.47 1.05 -10.17
C ALA A 127 3.88 1.31 -11.57
N GLN A 128 2.89 2.20 -11.69
CA GLN A 128 2.32 2.61 -12.97
C GLN A 128 3.35 3.30 -13.88
N ALA A 129 4.19 4.18 -13.32
CA ALA A 129 5.28 4.80 -14.07
C ALA A 129 6.27 3.76 -14.59
N PHE A 130 6.63 2.77 -13.78
CA PHE A 130 7.54 1.69 -14.19
C PHE A 130 6.92 0.79 -15.26
N ILE A 131 5.64 0.42 -15.14
CA ILE A 131 4.90 -0.33 -16.17
C ILE A 131 4.96 0.40 -17.51
N LYS A 132 4.73 1.73 -17.50
CA LYS A 132 4.79 2.56 -18.72
C LYS A 132 6.19 2.59 -19.34
N VAL A 133 7.24 2.70 -18.52
CA VAL A 133 8.64 2.67 -19.00
C VAL A 133 8.99 1.29 -19.56
N TRP A 134 8.52 0.21 -18.92
CA TRP A 134 8.72 -1.15 -19.39
C TRP A 134 8.02 -1.40 -20.72
N ASP A 135 6.78 -0.95 -20.90
CA ASP A 135 6.00 -1.16 -22.12
C ASP A 135 6.63 -0.51 -23.36
N GLN A 136 7.43 0.56 -23.19
CA GLN A 136 8.16 1.18 -24.31
C GLN A 136 9.21 0.23 -24.90
N THR A 137 9.86 -0.57 -24.05
CA THR A 137 10.90 -1.53 -24.46
C THR A 137 10.77 -2.80 -23.62
N PRO A 138 9.79 -3.68 -23.90
CA PRO A 138 9.58 -4.88 -23.10
C PRO A 138 10.77 -5.80 -23.21
N THR A 139 11.34 -6.19 -22.07
CA THR A 139 12.41 -7.18 -22.02
C THR A 139 12.02 -8.33 -21.11
N ARG A 140 12.48 -9.54 -21.45
CA ARG A 140 12.33 -10.74 -20.62
C ARG A 140 12.95 -10.54 -19.23
N ASN A 141 14.10 -9.85 -19.16
CA ASN A 141 14.82 -9.61 -17.91
C ASN A 141 14.03 -8.68 -16.98
N ASP A 142 13.39 -7.65 -17.53
CA ASP A 142 12.65 -6.67 -16.73
C ASP A 142 11.20 -7.10 -16.46
N LEU A 143 10.68 -8.15 -17.12
CA LEU A 143 9.31 -8.65 -16.92
C LEU A 143 9.04 -9.00 -15.44
N ALA A 144 9.95 -9.75 -14.82
CA ALA A 144 9.83 -10.12 -13.41
C ALA A 144 9.87 -8.87 -12.51
N SER A 145 10.81 -7.96 -12.77
CA SER A 145 10.90 -6.68 -12.04
C SER A 145 9.63 -5.85 -12.15
N MET A 146 9.03 -5.79 -13.34
CA MET A 146 7.79 -5.04 -13.59
C MET A 146 6.61 -5.63 -12.79
N LEU A 147 6.42 -6.95 -12.86
CA LEU A 147 5.37 -7.63 -12.09
C LEU A 147 5.62 -7.53 -10.58
N HIS A 148 6.86 -7.68 -10.14
CA HIS A 148 7.25 -7.59 -8.73
C HIS A 148 6.96 -6.20 -8.16
N LEU A 149 7.37 -5.13 -8.84
CA LEU A 149 7.09 -3.75 -8.41
C LEU A 149 5.59 -3.45 -8.42
N ALA A 150 4.84 -3.98 -9.39
CA ALA A 150 3.40 -3.86 -9.39
C ALA A 150 2.77 -4.57 -8.17
N ALA A 151 3.27 -5.74 -7.79
CA ALA A 151 2.80 -6.47 -6.62
C ALA A 151 3.16 -5.76 -5.30
N LEU A 152 4.36 -5.18 -5.21
CA LEU A 152 4.80 -4.39 -4.04
C LEU A 152 3.95 -3.14 -3.80
N SER A 153 3.16 -2.69 -4.79
CA SER A 153 2.22 -1.57 -4.62
C SER A 153 0.98 -1.91 -3.79
N ASP A 154 0.77 -3.19 -3.49
CA ASP A 154 -0.40 -3.70 -2.75
C ASP A 154 -1.74 -3.21 -3.32
N ASN A 155 -1.78 -2.97 -4.64
CA ASN A 155 -2.95 -2.54 -5.38
C ASN A 155 -3.25 -3.53 -6.50
N ALA A 156 -4.39 -4.22 -6.40
CA ALA A 156 -4.78 -5.25 -7.35
C ALA A 156 -5.05 -4.72 -8.77
N ASP A 157 -5.55 -3.48 -8.90
CA ASP A 157 -5.76 -2.86 -10.21
C ASP A 157 -4.44 -2.57 -10.91
N VAL A 158 -3.42 -2.12 -10.16
CA VAL A 158 -2.07 -1.88 -10.69
C VAL A 158 -1.41 -3.19 -11.12
N TYR A 159 -1.56 -4.25 -10.33
CA TYR A 159 -1.04 -5.56 -10.71
C TYR A 159 -1.79 -6.15 -11.91
N TRP A 160 -3.11 -5.99 -11.98
CA TRP A 160 -3.88 -6.39 -13.15
C TRP A 160 -3.42 -5.65 -14.41
N LEU A 161 -3.20 -4.34 -14.34
CA LEU A 161 -2.65 -3.55 -15.44
C LEU A 161 -1.29 -4.10 -15.90
N ALA A 162 -0.38 -4.42 -14.96
CA ALA A 162 0.91 -5.03 -15.27
C ALA A 162 0.76 -6.37 -16.03
N VAL A 163 -0.19 -7.20 -15.61
CA VAL A 163 -0.52 -8.47 -16.27
C VAL A 163 -1.06 -8.26 -17.68
N GLU A 164 -1.97 -7.31 -17.87
CA GLU A 164 -2.53 -6.98 -19.19
C GLU A 164 -1.46 -6.48 -20.15
N VAL A 165 -0.61 -5.56 -19.69
CA VAL A 165 0.50 -5.00 -20.47
C VAL A 165 1.52 -6.09 -20.84
N ALA A 166 1.86 -6.98 -19.91
CA ALA A 166 2.75 -8.11 -20.19
C ALA A 166 2.14 -9.08 -21.21
N LYS A 167 0.86 -9.40 -21.07
CA LYS A 167 0.15 -10.28 -22.00
C LYS A 167 0.07 -9.66 -23.39
N GLN A 168 -0.26 -8.38 -23.49
CA GLN A 168 -0.32 -7.67 -24.77
C GLN A 168 1.05 -7.66 -25.46
N ALA A 169 2.13 -7.32 -24.74
CA ALA A 169 3.48 -7.36 -25.29
C ALA A 169 3.89 -8.77 -25.77
N TRP A 170 3.40 -9.82 -25.12
CA TRP A 170 3.61 -11.19 -25.56
C TRP A 170 2.78 -11.56 -26.81
N ASP A 171 1.48 -11.23 -26.83
CA ASP A 171 0.60 -11.47 -27.99
C ASP A 171 1.11 -10.75 -29.25
N GLU A 172 1.68 -9.55 -29.09
CA GLU A 172 2.28 -8.74 -30.17
C GLU A 172 3.68 -9.21 -30.57
N GLY A 173 4.25 -10.22 -29.91
CA GLY A 173 5.59 -10.73 -30.18
C GLY A 173 6.74 -9.80 -29.75
N ARG A 174 6.46 -8.74 -28.97
CA ARG A 174 7.47 -7.82 -28.42
C ARG A 174 8.31 -8.48 -27.32
N LEU A 175 7.74 -9.46 -26.60
CA LEU A 175 8.47 -10.31 -25.65
C LEU A 175 9.07 -11.54 -26.32
N ALA A 176 10.19 -11.35 -27.00
CA ALA A 176 10.94 -12.45 -27.58
C ALA A 176 11.44 -13.43 -26.50
N TYR A 177 11.43 -14.73 -26.83
CA TYR A 177 11.96 -15.80 -25.97
C TYR A 177 11.26 -15.96 -24.61
N VAL A 178 10.03 -15.47 -24.47
CA VAL A 178 9.16 -15.78 -23.33
C VAL A 178 8.10 -16.77 -23.81
N THR A 179 8.16 -17.98 -23.27
CA THR A 179 7.12 -18.98 -23.50
C THR A 179 5.84 -18.59 -22.76
N PRO A 180 4.64 -19.03 -23.22
CA PRO A 180 3.41 -18.86 -22.44
C PRO A 180 3.56 -19.37 -21.01
N LYS A 181 4.35 -20.44 -20.83
CA LYS A 181 4.59 -21.06 -19.53
C LYS A 181 5.42 -20.20 -18.59
N GLU A 182 6.45 -19.53 -19.10
CA GLU A 182 7.26 -18.60 -18.33
C GLU A 182 6.47 -17.34 -17.95
N LEU A 183 5.71 -16.76 -18.88
CA LEU A 183 4.85 -15.61 -18.60
C LEU A 183 3.84 -15.94 -17.49
N ALA A 184 3.18 -17.08 -17.62
CA ALA A 184 2.26 -17.63 -16.65
C ALA A 184 2.87 -17.81 -15.26
N ALA A 185 4.06 -18.41 -15.19
CA ALA A 185 4.77 -18.64 -13.94
C ALA A 185 5.19 -17.31 -13.28
N ALA A 186 5.66 -16.33 -14.05
CA ALA A 186 6.03 -15.01 -13.52
C ALA A 186 4.81 -14.30 -12.88
N ILE A 187 3.65 -14.35 -13.54
CA ILE A 187 2.40 -13.78 -13.02
C ILE A 187 1.94 -14.51 -11.75
N GLU A 188 2.06 -15.83 -11.69
CA GLU A 188 1.65 -16.59 -10.51
C GLU A 188 2.55 -16.32 -9.30
N VAL A 189 3.87 -16.26 -9.49
CA VAL A 189 4.84 -16.02 -8.40
C VAL A 189 4.59 -14.67 -7.74
N GLU A 190 4.49 -13.60 -8.51
CA GLU A 190 4.35 -12.25 -7.96
C GLU A 190 2.93 -11.97 -7.43
N TYR A 191 1.92 -12.70 -7.88
CA TYR A 191 0.55 -12.59 -7.34
C TYR A 191 0.50 -12.85 -5.84
N TRP A 192 1.33 -13.76 -5.32
CA TRP A 192 1.35 -14.11 -3.90
C TRP A 192 2.00 -13.05 -3.01
N LEU A 193 2.70 -12.08 -3.61
CA LEU A 193 3.32 -10.97 -2.90
C LEU A 193 2.31 -9.87 -2.53
N LEU A 194 1.19 -9.78 -3.25
CA LEU A 194 0.09 -8.87 -2.93
C LEU A 194 -0.42 -9.10 -1.49
N SER A 195 -0.73 -8.00 -0.81
CA SER A 195 -1.42 -8.03 0.48
C SER A 195 -2.72 -8.86 0.43
N ALA A 196 -3.16 -9.36 1.59
CA ALA A 196 -4.42 -10.11 1.68
C ALA A 196 -5.59 -9.24 1.20
N ASP A 197 -5.63 -7.97 1.62
CA ASP A 197 -6.67 -7.01 1.24
C ASP A 197 -6.71 -6.79 -0.28
N ALA A 198 -5.54 -6.65 -0.92
CA ALA A 198 -5.47 -6.51 -2.38
C ALA A 198 -5.99 -7.77 -3.09
N ARG A 199 -5.63 -8.97 -2.62
CA ARG A 199 -6.10 -10.24 -3.20
C ARG A 199 -7.58 -10.51 -2.99
N GLU A 200 -8.15 -10.02 -1.89
CA GLU A 200 -9.58 -10.15 -1.56
C GLU A 200 -10.45 -9.02 -2.14
N SER A 201 -9.83 -8.02 -2.78
CA SER A 201 -10.55 -7.00 -3.54
C SER A 201 -11.27 -7.57 -4.77
N GLY A 202 -12.21 -6.80 -5.34
CA GLY A 202 -12.91 -7.20 -6.57
C GLY A 202 -11.97 -7.50 -7.74
N ALA A 203 -10.96 -6.66 -7.96
CA ALA A 203 -9.91 -6.89 -8.95
C ALA A 203 -9.05 -8.11 -8.59
N GLY A 204 -8.74 -8.30 -7.31
CA GLY A 204 -8.05 -9.49 -6.79
C GLY A 204 -8.79 -10.79 -7.09
N PHE A 205 -10.12 -10.82 -7.00
CA PHE A 205 -10.91 -12.00 -7.39
C PHE A 205 -10.81 -12.34 -8.88
N VAL A 206 -10.83 -11.34 -9.76
CA VAL A 206 -10.66 -11.53 -11.20
C VAL A 206 -9.27 -12.08 -11.50
N LEU A 207 -8.26 -11.45 -10.91
CA LEU A 207 -6.86 -11.84 -11.02
C LEU A 207 -6.63 -13.28 -10.52
N LYS A 208 -7.24 -13.67 -9.40
CA LYS A 208 -7.20 -15.05 -8.88
C LYS A 208 -7.76 -16.06 -9.87
N ARG A 209 -8.88 -15.74 -10.52
CA ARG A 209 -9.47 -16.60 -11.56
C ARG A 209 -8.56 -16.71 -12.79
N TYR A 210 -7.97 -15.59 -13.19
CA TYR A 210 -7.00 -15.57 -14.28
C TYR A 210 -5.79 -16.45 -13.98
N VAL A 211 -5.14 -16.27 -12.82
CA VAL A 211 -4.01 -17.10 -12.37
C VAL A 211 -4.39 -18.58 -12.29
N ALA A 212 -5.58 -18.91 -11.78
CA ALA A 212 -6.07 -20.29 -11.74
C ALA A 212 -6.26 -20.91 -13.14
N ASN A 213 -6.74 -20.13 -14.11
CA ASN A 213 -6.90 -20.58 -15.50
C ASN A 213 -5.54 -20.78 -16.18
N VAL A 214 -4.62 -19.83 -15.96
CA VAL A 214 -3.23 -19.91 -16.40
C VAL A 214 -2.58 -21.20 -15.89
N ARG A 215 -2.66 -21.46 -14.59
CA ARG A 215 -2.13 -22.68 -13.97
C ARG A 215 -2.72 -23.97 -14.55
N ARG A 216 -4.02 -23.99 -14.89
CA ARG A 216 -4.63 -25.15 -15.57
C ARG A 216 -4.04 -25.36 -16.96
N GLY A 217 -3.87 -24.28 -17.74
CA GLY A 217 -3.25 -24.34 -19.06
C GLY A 217 -1.80 -24.85 -19.01
N LEU A 218 -1.04 -24.47 -17.97
CA LEU A 218 0.33 -24.97 -17.75
C LEU A 218 0.43 -26.48 -17.51
N ASN A 219 -0.60 -27.09 -16.92
CA ASN A 219 -0.61 -28.51 -16.54
C ASN A 219 -1.09 -29.43 -17.68
N THR A 220 -1.65 -28.86 -18.74
CA THR A 220 -2.23 -29.59 -19.88
C THR A 220 -1.38 -29.52 -21.15
N ALA A 221 -0.30 -28.73 -21.14
CA ALA A 221 0.66 -28.54 -22.24
C ALA A 221 2.01 -29.16 -21.89
#